data_AF-A0A2V8NXE3-F1
#
_entry.id   AF-A0A2V8NXE3-F1
#
_cell.length_a   1.000
_cell.length_b   1.000
_cell.length_c   1.000
_cell.angle_alpha   90.00
_cell.angle_beta   90.00
_cell.angle_gamma   90.00
#
_symmetry.space_group_name_H-M   'P 1'
#
loop_
_entity.id
_entity.type
_entity.pdbx_description
1 polymer ?
#
loop_
_entity_poly.entity_id
_entity_poly.type
_entity_poly.pdbx_seq_one_letter_code
_entity_poly.pdbx_strand_id
1 'polypeptide(L)'
;MHRKATTIVVLVGLIGLAASIASYAQQHVHAEHQKQANTSAAAQKDEDIFCSTMKTGQLCTHGTAVNLGLSGEKQEQWIAFARKYNRAVDAATLQLFKDAESVLTPAQLTQLKAWFAVGLNPQINEILYSKGLGPQKRLKGESR
;
A
#
# COMPACT_ATOMS: atom_id res chain seq x y z
N MET A 1 -10.52 57.99 -34.27
CA MET A 1 -9.36 58.34 -33.43
C MET A 1 -9.65 57.91 -31.99
N HIS A 2 -8.70 57.20 -31.36
CA HIS A 2 -8.53 56.87 -29.92
C HIS A 2 -9.77 56.55 -29.04
N ARG A 3 -9.98 55.26 -28.70
CA ARG A 3 -9.56 54.58 -27.44
C ARG A 3 -9.86 55.37 -26.16
N LYS A 4 -10.59 54.73 -25.22
CA LYS A 4 -10.07 54.35 -23.90
C LYS A 4 -11.01 53.38 -23.17
N ALA A 5 -10.39 52.32 -22.66
CA ALA A 5 -10.98 51.30 -21.80
C ALA A 5 -11.23 51.85 -20.40
N THR A 6 -12.35 51.48 -19.80
CA THR A 6 -12.69 51.86 -18.43
C THR A 6 -12.42 50.69 -17.49
N THR A 7 -11.41 50.90 -16.66
CA THR A 7 -11.02 50.12 -15.48
C THR A 7 -12.20 49.93 -14.53
N ILE A 8 -12.51 48.71 -14.12
CA ILE A 8 -13.41 48.43 -12.98
C ILE A 8 -12.56 48.06 -11.78
N VAL A 9 -12.54 48.96 -10.80
CA VAL A 9 -11.90 48.79 -9.49
C VAL A 9 -12.90 48.15 -8.52
N VAL A 10 -12.39 47.15 -7.82
CA VAL A 10 -13.00 46.36 -6.74
C VAL A 10 -13.43 47.24 -5.57
N LEU A 11 -14.61 46.98 -4.99
CA LEU A 11 -14.99 47.45 -3.65
C LEU A 11 -15.41 46.27 -2.77
N VAL A 12 -14.68 46.14 -1.68
CA VAL A 12 -14.79 45.16 -0.59
C VAL A 12 -15.97 45.53 0.31
N GLY A 13 -16.78 44.53 0.70
CA GLY A 13 -17.89 44.68 1.65
C GLY A 13 -18.02 43.48 2.60
N LEU A 14 -17.21 43.53 3.66
CA LEU A 14 -17.34 43.03 5.05
C LEU A 14 -18.22 41.78 5.40
N ILE A 15 -17.54 40.81 6.03
CA ILE A 15 -17.85 40.09 7.30
C ILE A 15 -19.24 39.43 7.44
N GLY A 16 -19.24 38.09 7.39
CA GLY A 16 -20.26 37.23 7.98
C GLY A 16 -19.62 35.97 8.55
N LEU A 17 -19.59 35.87 9.88
CA LEU A 17 -19.09 34.74 10.66
C LEU A 17 -19.83 33.43 10.34
N ALA A 18 -19.07 32.34 10.40
CA ALA A 18 -19.55 30.96 10.31
C ALA A 18 -20.53 30.60 11.43
N ALA A 19 -21.59 29.85 11.08
CA ALA A 19 -22.10 28.69 11.83
C ALA A 19 -23.27 28.02 11.09
N SER A 20 -23.30 26.69 11.15
CA SER A 20 -24.45 25.79 10.95
C SER A 20 -24.59 25.08 9.59
N ILE A 21 -23.93 23.93 9.60
CA ILE A 21 -24.09 22.67 8.87
C ILE A 21 -25.54 22.13 8.92
N ALA A 22 -25.86 21.24 7.95
CA ALA A 22 -26.97 20.27 7.92
C ALA A 22 -28.30 20.84 7.34
N SER A 23 -28.99 20.24 6.37
CA SER A 23 -28.97 18.91 5.78
C SER A 23 -29.69 18.99 4.43
N TYR A 24 -29.03 18.81 3.29
CA TYR A 24 -29.74 18.41 2.06
C TYR A 24 -28.80 17.58 1.18
N ALA A 25 -29.30 16.41 0.77
CA ALA A 25 -28.75 15.49 -0.22
C ALA A 25 -27.66 14.46 0.23
N GLN A 26 -27.99 13.62 1.22
CA GLN A 26 -27.45 12.24 1.27
C GLN A 26 -28.58 11.26 1.64
N GLN A 27 -29.62 11.21 0.81
CA GLN A 27 -30.56 10.11 0.76
C GLN A 27 -30.69 9.72 -0.71
N HIS A 28 -30.51 8.42 -0.99
CA HIS A 28 -30.52 7.75 -2.30
C HIS A 28 -29.20 7.40 -3.00
N VAL A 29 -28.11 7.02 -2.30
CA VAL A 29 -27.14 6.02 -2.85
C VAL A 29 -26.39 5.28 -1.72
N HIS A 30 -27.10 4.66 -0.79
CA HIS A 30 -26.47 3.79 0.23
C HIS A 30 -27.23 2.45 0.32
N ALA A 31 -27.33 1.73 -0.79
CA ALA A 31 -27.83 0.35 -0.80
C ALA A 31 -26.97 -0.61 -1.66
N GLU A 32 -25.92 -0.13 -2.34
CA GLU A 32 -25.07 -0.99 -3.18
C GLU A 32 -23.56 -0.98 -2.84
N HIS A 33 -23.12 -0.25 -1.80
CA HIS A 33 -21.72 -0.28 -1.36
C HIS A 33 -21.45 -1.12 -0.09
N GLN A 34 -22.43 -1.90 0.39
CA GLN A 34 -22.23 -2.87 1.47
C GLN A 34 -22.06 -4.33 1.01
N LYS A 35 -22.03 -4.60 -0.30
CA LYS A 35 -21.75 -5.94 -0.85
C LYS A 35 -20.38 -6.10 -1.54
N GLN A 36 -19.50 -5.11 -1.42
CA GLN A 36 -18.13 -5.20 -1.95
C GLN A 36 -17.02 -5.00 -0.91
N ALA A 37 -17.39 -4.74 0.35
CA ALA A 37 -16.47 -4.72 1.49
C ALA A 37 -16.56 -6.00 2.38
N ASN A 38 -17.46 -6.93 2.06
CA ASN A 38 -17.68 -8.18 2.80
C ASN A 38 -17.53 -9.44 1.92
N THR A 39 -16.90 -9.32 0.74
CA THR A 39 -16.54 -10.45 -0.14
C THR A 39 -15.04 -10.73 -0.19
N SER A 40 -14.24 -10.16 0.72
CA SER A 40 -13.11 -10.91 1.28
C SER A 40 -13.65 -11.73 2.44
N ALA A 41 -14.24 -12.86 2.05
CA ALA A 41 -14.77 -13.89 2.92
C ALA A 41 -13.87 -14.12 4.15
N ALA A 42 -14.49 -14.59 5.22
CA ALA A 42 -13.85 -15.36 6.29
C ALA A 42 -13.26 -16.69 5.76
N ALA A 43 -12.52 -16.64 4.65
CA ALA A 43 -11.51 -17.59 4.26
C ALA A 43 -10.29 -17.29 5.14
N GLN A 44 -9.56 -18.33 5.55
CA GLN A 44 -8.27 -18.18 6.23
C GLN A 44 -7.50 -17.04 5.59
N LYS A 45 -7.04 -16.05 6.37
CA LYS A 45 -6.21 -14.96 5.84
C LYS A 45 -5.11 -15.61 5.02
N ASP A 46 -5.17 -15.44 3.70
CA ASP A 46 -4.08 -15.83 2.82
C ASP A 46 -2.86 -15.09 3.35
N GLU A 47 -1.90 -15.86 3.85
CA GLU A 47 -0.74 -15.31 4.53
C GLU A 47 0.11 -14.56 3.50
N ASP A 48 0.43 -13.30 3.77
CA ASP A 48 1.20 -12.46 2.84
C ASP A 48 2.55 -13.11 2.48
N ILE A 49 2.98 -12.99 1.21
CA ILE A 49 4.37 -13.34 0.80
C ILE A 49 5.29 -12.16 1.14
N PHE A 50 4.97 -10.98 0.61
CA PHE A 50 5.60 -9.72 1.01
C PHE A 50 4.74 -9.03 2.06
N CYS A 51 5.34 -8.62 3.19
CA CYS A 51 4.60 -8.05 4.31
C CYS A 51 3.94 -6.72 3.91
N SER A 52 2.61 -6.65 3.95
CA SER A 52 1.85 -5.43 3.63
C SER A 52 2.24 -4.19 4.47
N THR A 53 2.70 -4.40 5.70
CA THR A 53 3.12 -3.34 6.64
C THR A 53 4.61 -2.98 6.55
N MET A 54 5.38 -3.66 5.71
CA MET A 54 6.82 -3.45 5.56
C MET A 54 7.15 -2.69 4.27
N LYS A 55 8.40 -2.24 4.15
CA LYS A 55 8.88 -1.57 2.93
C LYS A 55 8.84 -2.55 1.75
N THR A 56 8.81 -1.98 0.55
CA THR A 56 8.67 -2.75 -0.68
C THR A 56 9.78 -3.80 -0.80
N GLY A 57 9.41 -5.04 -1.16
CA GLY A 57 10.36 -6.15 -1.36
C GLY A 57 10.77 -6.90 -0.09
N GLN A 58 10.24 -6.55 1.08
CA GLN A 58 10.46 -7.28 2.34
C GLN A 58 9.42 -8.40 2.54
N LEU A 59 9.89 -9.59 2.93
CA LEU A 59 9.09 -10.80 3.11
C LEU A 59 8.32 -10.80 4.44
N CYS A 60 7.13 -11.39 4.44
CA CYS A 60 6.42 -11.75 5.66
C CYS A 60 7.00 -13.04 6.22
N THR A 61 7.75 -12.97 7.32
CA THR A 61 8.54 -14.12 7.80
C THR A 61 7.67 -15.32 8.15
N HIS A 62 6.55 -15.10 8.83
CA HIS A 62 5.60 -16.17 9.15
C HIS A 62 4.77 -16.56 7.95
N GLY A 63 4.30 -15.58 7.18
CA GLY A 63 3.41 -15.86 6.06
C GLY A 63 4.08 -16.65 4.93
N THR A 64 5.33 -16.30 4.60
CA THR A 64 6.13 -17.09 3.64
C THR A 64 6.43 -18.50 4.13
N ALA A 65 6.64 -18.71 5.43
CA ALA A 65 6.83 -20.05 5.98
C ALA A 65 5.58 -20.92 5.76
N VAL A 66 4.39 -20.34 6.00
CA VAL A 66 3.09 -21.00 5.79
C VAL A 66 2.85 -21.28 4.32
N ASN A 67 3.12 -20.31 3.44
CA ASN A 67 2.97 -20.46 1.98
C ASN A 67 3.87 -21.56 1.41
N LEU A 68 5.05 -21.75 1.98
CA LEU A 68 6.00 -22.80 1.62
C LEU A 68 5.70 -24.15 2.30
N GLY A 69 4.65 -24.22 3.13
CA GLY A 69 4.29 -25.44 3.86
C GLY A 69 5.33 -25.89 4.89
N LEU A 70 6.15 -24.96 5.40
CA LEU A 70 7.21 -25.26 6.36
C LEU A 70 6.64 -25.39 7.77
N SER A 71 7.22 -26.31 8.54
CA SER A 71 6.89 -26.53 9.95
C SER A 71 8.14 -26.97 10.73
N GLY A 72 8.05 -26.92 12.07
CA GLY A 72 9.13 -27.34 12.96
C GLY A 72 10.45 -26.59 12.71
N GLU A 73 11.56 -27.30 12.77
CA GLU A 73 12.91 -26.74 12.60
C GLU A 73 13.08 -26.00 11.26
N LYS A 74 12.49 -26.50 10.17
CA LYS A 74 12.56 -25.84 8.86
C LYS A 74 11.88 -24.48 8.86
N GLN A 75 10.77 -24.34 9.58
CA GLN A 75 10.08 -23.06 9.73
C GLN A 75 10.95 -22.07 10.52
N GLU A 76 11.56 -22.50 11.62
CA GLU A 76 12.45 -21.64 12.43
C GLU A 76 13.66 -21.17 11.62
N GLN A 77 14.30 -22.08 10.88
CA GLN A 77 15.42 -21.77 10.01
C GLN A 77 15.02 -20.79 8.90
N TRP A 78 13.87 -21.01 8.27
CA TRP A 78 13.34 -20.09 7.27
C TRP A 78 13.07 -18.70 7.84
N ILE A 79 12.46 -18.59 9.02
CA ILE A 79 12.22 -17.32 9.69
C ILE A 79 13.56 -16.58 9.91
N ALA A 80 14.61 -17.28 10.31
CA ALA A 80 15.94 -16.69 10.46
C ALA A 80 16.50 -16.16 9.12
N PHE A 81 16.33 -16.91 8.04
CA PHE A 81 16.74 -16.49 6.69
C PHE A 81 15.94 -15.29 6.19
N ALA A 82 14.63 -15.31 6.29
CA ALA A 82 13.75 -14.20 5.89
C ALA A 82 14.06 -12.91 6.67
N ARG A 83 14.35 -13.01 7.98
CA ARG A 83 14.81 -11.87 8.78
C ARG A 83 16.14 -11.31 8.30
N LYS A 84 17.10 -12.18 7.95
CA LYS A 84 18.41 -11.76 7.39
C LYS A 84 18.22 -11.06 6.04
N TYR A 85 17.41 -11.62 5.16
CA TYR A 85 17.05 -11.03 3.88
C TYR A 85 16.41 -9.64 4.05
N ASN A 86 15.40 -9.51 4.93
CA ASN A 86 14.70 -8.23 5.15
C ASN A 86 15.64 -7.12 5.65
N ARG A 87 16.62 -7.46 6.50
CA ARG A 87 17.66 -6.51 6.93
C ARG A 87 18.57 -6.10 5.79
N ALA A 88 18.98 -7.04 4.94
CA ALA A 88 19.84 -6.75 3.79
C ALA A 88 19.12 -5.87 2.76
N VAL A 89 17.84 -6.14 2.47
CA VAL A 89 17.01 -5.31 1.59
C VAL A 89 16.88 -3.88 2.13
N ASP A 90 16.58 -3.73 3.43
CA ASP A 90 16.45 -2.40 4.03
C ASP A 90 17.77 -1.62 3.98
N ALA A 91 18.88 -2.27 4.35
CA ALA A 91 20.21 -1.66 4.29
C ALA A 91 20.60 -1.24 2.87
N ALA A 92 20.38 -2.10 1.88
CA ALA A 92 20.67 -1.78 0.48
C ALA A 92 19.78 -0.64 -0.04
N THR A 93 18.51 -0.61 0.36
CA THR A 93 17.56 0.46 -0.02
C THR A 93 17.99 1.81 0.57
N LEU A 94 18.38 1.83 1.85
CA LEU A 94 18.89 3.05 2.49
C LEU A 94 20.20 3.53 1.86
N GLN A 95 21.09 2.60 1.51
CA GLN A 95 22.34 2.92 0.85
C GLN A 95 22.10 3.52 -0.54
N LEU A 96 21.19 2.94 -1.34
CA LEU A 96 20.77 3.49 -2.63
C LEU A 96 20.27 4.93 -2.50
N PHE A 97 19.46 5.24 -1.48
CA PHE A 97 18.97 6.60 -1.27
C PHE A 97 20.10 7.58 -1.00
N LYS A 98 21.07 7.18 -0.16
CA LYS A 98 22.23 8.00 0.17
C LYS A 98 23.11 8.26 -1.05
N ASP A 99 23.40 7.22 -1.82
CA ASP A 99 24.25 7.35 -3.01
C ASP A 99 23.57 8.20 -4.09
N ALA A 100 22.24 8.07 -4.22
CA ALA A 100 21.43 8.83 -5.17
C ALA A 100 21.36 10.34 -4.86
N GLU A 101 21.62 10.79 -3.62
CA GLU A 101 21.65 12.22 -3.27
C GLU A 101 22.70 13.01 -4.07
N SER A 102 23.76 12.34 -4.53
CA SER A 102 24.81 12.97 -5.35
C SER A 102 24.44 13.10 -6.84
N VAL A 103 23.39 12.42 -7.28
CA VAL A 103 23.01 12.30 -8.71
C VAL A 103 21.64 12.88 -9.00
N LEU A 104 20.68 12.72 -8.08
CA LEU A 104 19.28 13.05 -8.29
C LEU A 104 18.92 14.41 -7.69
N THR A 105 18.01 15.12 -8.36
CA THR A 105 17.34 16.29 -7.77
C THR A 105 16.47 15.87 -6.57
N PRO A 106 16.11 16.79 -5.66
CA PRO A 106 15.23 16.47 -4.53
C PRO A 106 13.87 15.86 -4.93
N ALA A 107 13.29 16.30 -6.05
CA ALA A 107 12.03 15.76 -6.54
C ALA A 107 12.19 14.31 -7.05
N GLN A 108 13.25 14.04 -7.80
CA GLN A 108 13.57 12.67 -8.26
C GLN A 108 13.89 11.74 -7.09
N LEU A 109 14.62 12.22 -6.07
CA LEU A 109 14.90 11.44 -4.87
C LEU A 109 13.63 11.12 -4.08
N THR A 110 12.68 12.05 -4.02
CA THR A 110 11.36 11.82 -3.43
C THR A 110 10.60 10.73 -4.17
N GLN A 111 10.61 10.78 -5.51
CA GLN A 111 9.99 9.75 -6.34
C GLN A 111 10.66 8.38 -6.13
N LEU A 112 12.00 8.34 -6.09
CA LEU A 112 12.76 7.12 -5.81
C LEU A 112 12.36 6.53 -4.45
N LYS A 113 12.29 7.34 -3.39
CA LYS A 113 11.86 6.89 -2.05
C LYS A 113 10.45 6.32 -2.05
N ALA A 114 9.54 6.87 -2.85
CA ALA A 114 8.17 6.37 -2.96
C ALA A 114 8.09 4.96 -3.56
N TRP A 115 9.02 4.58 -4.46
CA TRP A 115 9.07 3.21 -5.03
C TRP A 115 9.36 2.12 -4.00
N PHE A 116 9.93 2.48 -2.83
CA PHE A 116 10.25 1.53 -1.77
C PHE A 116 9.43 1.73 -0.49
N ALA A 117 8.44 2.61 -0.52
CA ALA A 117 7.59 2.90 0.63
C ALA A 117 6.75 1.68 1.05
N VAL A 118 6.13 1.78 2.23
CA VAL A 118 5.09 0.83 2.66
C VAL A 118 3.86 0.99 1.76
N GLY A 119 3.20 -0.12 1.44
CA GLY A 119 1.92 -0.13 0.69
C GLY A 119 1.99 -0.69 -0.73
N LEU A 120 3.18 -0.95 -1.29
CA LEU A 120 3.30 -1.62 -2.60
C LEU A 120 3.36 -3.14 -2.53
N ASN A 121 3.76 -3.71 -1.38
CA ASN A 121 3.80 -5.17 -1.17
C ASN A 121 2.46 -5.88 -1.45
N PRO A 122 1.27 -5.33 -1.10
CA PRO A 122 -0.01 -5.92 -1.50
C PRO A 122 -0.15 -6.10 -3.02
N GLN A 123 0.29 -5.12 -3.81
CA GLN A 123 0.21 -5.19 -5.28
C GLN A 123 1.18 -6.25 -5.83
N ILE A 124 2.37 -6.39 -5.22
CA ILE A 124 3.31 -7.47 -5.56
C ILE A 124 2.69 -8.83 -5.25
N ASN A 125 2.05 -8.97 -4.09
CA ASN A 125 1.34 -10.20 -3.72
C ASN A 125 0.22 -10.52 -4.71
N GLU A 126 -0.62 -9.55 -5.08
CA GLU A 126 -1.67 -9.73 -6.10
C GLU A 126 -1.12 -10.24 -7.43
N ILE A 127 0.02 -9.70 -7.89
CA ILE A 127 0.70 -10.18 -9.10
C ILE A 127 1.12 -11.65 -8.94
N LEU A 128 1.74 -12.02 -7.81
CA LEU A 128 2.13 -13.41 -7.55
C LEU A 128 0.90 -14.34 -7.49
N TYR A 129 -0.17 -13.91 -6.85
CA TYR A 129 -1.40 -14.68 -6.69
C TYR A 129 -2.07 -14.91 -8.04
N SER A 130 -2.10 -13.89 -8.91
CA SER A 130 -2.62 -14.00 -10.28
C SER A 130 -1.86 -15.03 -11.14
N LYS A 131 -0.62 -15.37 -10.75
CA LYS A 131 0.24 -16.34 -11.41
C LYS A 131 0.22 -17.73 -10.75
N GLY A 132 -0.61 -17.94 -9.73
CA GLY A 132 -0.64 -19.19 -8.97
C GLY A 132 0.60 -19.41 -8.08
N LEU A 133 1.38 -18.36 -7.83
CA LEU A 133 2.55 -18.37 -6.94
C LEU A 133 2.21 -17.97 -5.51
N GLY A 134 0.92 -17.80 -5.21
CA GLY A 134 0.39 -17.51 -3.89
C GLY A 134 0.28 -18.73 -2.98
N PRO A 135 -0.29 -18.56 -1.78
CA PRO A 135 -0.65 -19.68 -0.90
C PRO A 135 -1.35 -20.79 -1.69
N GLN A 136 -0.76 -21.97 -1.68
CA GLN A 136 -1.44 -23.15 -2.19
C GLN A 136 -2.57 -23.47 -1.22
N LYS A 137 -3.82 -23.26 -1.63
CA LYS A 137 -4.97 -23.71 -0.85
C LYS A 137 -4.77 -25.20 -0.61
N ARG A 138 -4.45 -25.59 0.63
CA ARG A 138 -4.47 -27.00 1.02
C ARG A 138 -5.87 -27.50 0.69
N LEU A 139 -5.97 -28.34 -0.33
CA LEU A 139 -7.20 -29.04 -0.63
C LEU A 139 -7.57 -29.78 0.65
N LYS A 140 -8.65 -29.35 1.32
CA LYS A 140 -9.24 -30.09 2.43
C LYS A 140 -9.61 -31.46 1.87
N GLY A 141 -8.77 -32.47 2.05
CA GLY A 141 -9.01 -33.77 1.42
C GLY A 141 -7.97 -34.88 1.62
N GLU A 142 -6.73 -34.61 2.03
CA GLU A 142 -5.75 -35.69 2.28
C GLU A 142 -5.56 -35.92 3.78
N SER A 143 -6.47 -36.73 4.35
CA SER A 143 -6.12 -37.64 5.43
C SER A 143 -5.34 -38.80 4.83
N ARG A 144 -4.08 -38.95 5.22
CA ARG A 144 -3.43 -40.25 5.46
C ARG A 144 -2.44 -40.11 6.58
#